data_AF-A0A9P0P0W8-F1
#
_entry.id   AF-A0A9P0P0W8-F1
#
_cell.length_a   1.000
_cell.length_b   1.000
_cell.length_c   1.000
_cell.angle_alpha   90.00
_cell.angle_beta   90.00
_cell.angle_gamma   90.00
#
_symmetry.space_group_name_H-M   'P 1'
#
loop_
_entity.id
_entity.type
_entity.pdbx_description
1 polymer ?
#
loop_
_entity_poly.entity_id
_entity_poly.type
_entity_poly.pdbx_seq_one_letter_code
_entity_poly.pdbx_strand_id
1 'polypeptide(L)'
;MSIVSMIDPSPDWVVGVSNLELCLRNCTWTESRVLNLYPWDVGTDDGITYMSPNQPSNPRQPIRRLRTNYPSDPRSPFFDPTGTPMKPLARLILSRQRLYEKSCDASGSDDSDNAASNCETTEWSDWSPCSATCGKGMKYKQRRYKNEESKYVLSTTTCKSN
;
A
#
# COMPACT_ATOMS: atom_id res chain seq x y z
N MET A 1 5.86 0.09 -4.34
CA MET A 1 4.45 0.20 -3.91
C MET A 1 4.21 -0.69 -2.70
N SER A 2 3.48 -0.21 -1.68
CA SER A 2 3.09 -1.02 -0.50
C SER A 2 1.59 -0.86 -0.24
N ILE A 3 0.93 -1.94 0.17
CA ILE A 3 -0.49 -1.95 0.57
C ILE A 3 -0.71 -3.00 1.64
N VAL A 4 -1.60 -2.71 2.59
CA VAL A 4 -2.00 -3.61 3.65
C VAL A 4 -3.52 -3.54 3.82
N SER A 5 -4.13 -4.67 4.16
CA SER A 5 -5.55 -4.78 4.49
C SER A 5 -5.71 -5.73 5.68
N MET A 6 -6.50 -5.31 6.66
CA MET A 6 -6.81 -6.12 7.83
C MET A 6 -7.77 -7.26 7.43
N ILE A 7 -7.55 -8.43 8.00
CA ILE A 7 -8.51 -9.53 7.95
C ILE A 7 -9.53 -9.25 9.05
N ASP A 8 -10.78 -8.91 8.70
CA ASP A 8 -11.83 -8.64 9.70
C ASP A 8 -12.83 -9.80 9.76
N PRO A 9 -13.16 -10.30 10.96
CA PRO A 9 -12.51 -10.03 12.23
C PRO A 9 -11.21 -10.80 12.37
N SER A 10 -10.22 -10.25 13.07
CA SER A 10 -9.04 -10.97 13.55
C SER A 10 -8.40 -10.20 14.71
N PRO A 11 -7.52 -10.84 15.50
CA PRO A 11 -6.74 -10.17 16.54
C PRO A 11 -5.93 -9.00 15.97
N ASP A 12 -5.03 -9.30 15.02
CA ASP A 12 -4.19 -8.30 14.36
C ASP A 12 -3.68 -8.77 12.97
N TRP A 13 -4.41 -9.68 12.33
CA TRP A 13 -3.92 -10.31 11.10
C TRP A 13 -4.20 -9.45 9.87
N VAL A 14 -3.22 -9.41 8.96
CA VAL A 14 -3.27 -8.60 7.74
C VAL A 14 -2.86 -9.40 6.51
N VAL A 15 -3.28 -8.95 5.34
CA VAL A 15 -2.71 -9.33 4.04
C VAL A 15 -2.14 -8.09 3.38
N GLY A 16 -1.09 -8.25 2.58
CA GLY A 16 -0.50 -7.11 1.91
C GLY A 16 0.78 -7.43 1.16
N VAL A 17 1.31 -6.39 0.52
CA VAL A 17 2.63 -6.40 -0.10
C VAL A 17 3.41 -5.19 0.39
N SER A 18 4.70 -5.39 0.62
CA SER A 18 5.63 -4.34 0.99
C SER A 18 6.70 -4.22 -0.07
N ASN A 19 7.05 -2.99 -0.43
CA ASN A 19 8.12 -2.66 -1.35
C ASN A 19 8.03 -3.38 -2.71
N LEU A 20 6.82 -3.50 -3.26
CA LEU A 20 6.63 -4.08 -4.59
C LEU A 20 7.15 -3.12 -5.66
N GLU A 21 8.19 -3.54 -6.36
CA GLU A 21 8.71 -2.81 -7.51
C GLU A 21 7.82 -3.01 -8.75
N LEU A 22 7.44 -1.89 -9.38
CA LEU A 22 6.64 -1.87 -10.60
C LEU A 22 7.44 -1.37 -11.80
N CYS A 23 8.57 -0.70 -11.58
CA CYS A 23 9.56 -0.34 -12.57
C CYS A 23 10.35 -1.57 -13.01
N LEU A 24 10.56 -1.70 -14.31
CA LEU A 24 11.32 -2.78 -14.91
C LEU A 24 12.74 -2.30 -15.25
N ARG A 25 13.69 -3.23 -15.31
CA ARG A 25 15.11 -2.93 -15.60
C ARG A 25 15.35 -2.26 -16.95
N ASN A 26 14.39 -2.37 -17.88
CA ASN A 26 14.41 -1.74 -19.19
C ASN A 26 13.81 -0.32 -19.18
N CYS A 27 13.74 0.34 -18.02
CA CYS A 27 13.18 1.69 -17.85
C CYS A 27 11.69 1.80 -18.26
N THR A 28 10.94 0.70 -18.25
CA THR A 28 9.49 0.69 -18.50
C THR A 28 8.71 0.34 -17.24
N TRP A 29 7.40 0.56 -17.28
CA TRP A 29 6.51 0.21 -16.17
C TRP A 29 5.79 -1.09 -16.44
N THR A 30 5.61 -1.89 -15.39
CA THR A 30 4.82 -3.11 -15.47
C THR A 30 3.38 -2.80 -15.89
N GLU A 31 2.88 -3.52 -16.91
CA GLU A 31 1.50 -3.39 -17.38
C GLU A 31 0.51 -4.08 -16.43
N SER A 32 0.80 -5.31 -16.01
CA SER A 32 -0.01 -6.01 -15.02
C SER A 32 0.81 -6.90 -14.09
N ARG A 33 0.35 -7.06 -12.84
CA ARG A 33 0.85 -8.04 -11.88
C ARG A 33 -0.30 -8.71 -11.15
N VAL A 34 -0.16 -10.02 -10.94
CA VAL A 34 -1.06 -10.79 -10.08
C VAL A 34 -0.20 -11.38 -8.96
N LEU A 35 -0.57 -11.09 -7.72
CA LEU A 35 0.15 -11.56 -6.53
C LEU A 35 -0.81 -12.35 -5.63
N ASN A 36 -0.38 -13.54 -5.25
CA ASN A 36 -1.05 -14.33 -4.22
C ASN A 36 -0.67 -13.76 -2.85
N LEU A 37 -1.67 -13.40 -2.06
CA LEU A 37 -1.49 -12.86 -0.73
C LEU A 37 -1.74 -13.94 0.32
N TYR A 38 -0.96 -13.84 1.39
CA TYR A 38 -1.01 -14.75 2.53
C TYR A 38 -1.11 -13.91 3.82
N PRO A 39 -1.71 -14.47 4.88
CA PRO A 39 -1.88 -13.76 6.14
C PRO A 39 -0.53 -13.53 6.85
N TRP A 40 -0.43 -12.38 7.48
CA TRP A 40 0.65 -11.95 8.35
C TRP A 40 0.06 -11.56 9.71
N ASP A 41 0.74 -11.93 10.77
CA ASP A 41 0.49 -11.51 12.13
C ASP A 41 1.35 -10.27 12.41
N VAL A 42 0.73 -9.22 12.93
CA VAL A 42 1.38 -7.91 13.12
C VAL A 42 2.19 -7.86 14.43
N GLY A 43 1.92 -8.75 15.38
CA GLY A 43 2.65 -8.88 16.65
C GLY A 43 2.19 -7.90 17.73
N THR A 44 0.92 -7.53 17.72
CA THR A 44 0.28 -6.60 18.66
C THR A 44 -0.83 -7.24 19.51
N ASP A 45 -1.44 -8.33 19.06
CA ASP A 45 -2.44 -9.10 19.80
C ASP A 45 -2.19 -10.61 19.69
N ASP A 46 -2.14 -11.32 20.81
CA ASP A 46 -1.84 -12.75 20.92
C ASP A 46 -3.08 -13.67 20.74
N GLY A 47 -4.22 -13.12 20.31
CA GLY A 47 -5.39 -13.91 19.95
C GLY A 47 -5.09 -15.00 18.89
N ILE A 48 -5.66 -16.20 19.07
CA ILE A 48 -5.35 -17.36 18.21
C ILE A 48 -6.41 -17.63 17.14
N THR A 49 -7.63 -17.14 17.35
CA THR A 49 -8.79 -17.31 16.44
C THR A 49 -9.29 -15.96 15.95
N TYR A 50 -10.04 -15.94 14.85
CA TYR A 50 -10.69 -14.71 14.34
C TYR A 50 -11.46 -13.91 15.40
N MET A 51 -12.13 -14.60 16.32
CA MET A 51 -12.99 -14.02 17.37
C MET A 51 -12.36 -14.04 18.77
N SER A 52 -11.03 -14.21 18.87
CA SER A 52 -10.37 -14.17 20.18
C SER A 52 -10.59 -12.81 20.84
N PRO A 53 -10.79 -12.75 22.17
CA PRO A 53 -10.79 -11.47 22.87
C PRO A 53 -9.41 -10.81 22.76
N ASN A 54 -9.38 -9.48 22.81
CA ASN A 54 -8.14 -8.72 22.72
C ASN A 54 -7.16 -9.16 23.83
N GLN A 55 -5.97 -9.57 23.42
CA GLN A 55 -4.88 -10.02 24.27
C GLN A 55 -3.58 -9.32 23.84
N PRO A 56 -3.29 -8.12 24.33
CA PRO A 56 -2.15 -7.34 23.83
C PRO A 56 -0.80 -8.06 24.01
N SER A 57 -0.02 -8.16 22.93
CA SER A 57 1.31 -8.76 22.96
C SER A 57 2.30 -7.87 23.74
N ASN A 58 2.94 -8.42 24.78
CA ASN A 58 3.96 -7.71 25.56
C ASN A 58 5.21 -8.59 25.82
N PRO A 59 6.37 -8.28 25.21
CA PRO A 59 6.61 -7.16 24.31
C PRO A 59 5.94 -7.36 22.94
N ARG A 60 5.77 -6.27 22.18
CA ARG A 60 5.33 -6.34 20.79
C ARG A 60 6.30 -7.20 19.98
N GLN A 61 5.75 -8.00 19.09
CA GLN A 61 6.49 -8.97 18.29
C GLN A 61 6.72 -8.43 16.87
N PRO A 62 7.76 -8.91 16.16
CA PRO A 62 7.94 -8.56 14.76
C PRO A 62 6.82 -9.17 13.89
N ILE A 63 6.51 -8.47 12.79
CA ILE A 63 5.56 -8.93 11.78
C ILE A 63 6.04 -10.26 11.20
N ARG A 64 5.17 -11.26 11.18
CA ARG A 64 5.51 -12.63 10.78
C ARG A 64 4.43 -13.25 9.91
N ARG A 65 4.83 -14.10 8.96
CA ARG A 65 3.88 -14.78 8.08
C ARG A 65 3.21 -15.94 8.84
N LEU A 66 1.89 -15.98 8.83
CA LEU A 66 1.13 -17.13 9.33
C LEU A 66 1.26 -18.29 8.33
N ARG A 67 1.49 -19.49 8.86
CA ARG A 67 1.73 -20.72 8.08
C ARG A 67 0.86 -21.84 8.63
N THR A 68 0.75 -22.92 7.86
CA THR A 68 0.01 -24.12 8.30
C THR A 68 0.60 -24.79 9.53
N ASN A 69 1.89 -24.57 9.78
CA ASN A 69 2.60 -25.08 10.95
C ASN A 69 2.95 -23.98 11.96
N TYR A 70 2.42 -22.76 11.81
CA TYR A 70 2.80 -21.65 12.67
C TYR A 70 1.72 -20.54 12.78
N PRO A 71 1.24 -20.21 13.99
CA PRO A 71 1.53 -20.88 15.26
C PRO A 71 1.09 -22.35 15.23
N SER A 72 1.85 -23.23 15.89
CA SER A 72 1.56 -24.66 15.94
C SER A 72 0.47 -24.96 16.99
N ASP A 73 -0.69 -24.33 16.81
CA ASP A 73 -1.86 -24.46 17.69
C ASP A 73 -3.06 -24.97 16.87
N PRO A 74 -3.65 -26.13 17.22
CA PRO A 74 -4.83 -26.67 16.55
C PRO A 74 -6.07 -25.75 16.53
N ARG A 75 -6.12 -24.74 17.40
CA ARG A 75 -7.20 -23.74 17.43
C ARG A 75 -7.03 -22.67 16.36
N SER A 76 -5.82 -22.51 15.82
CA SER A 76 -5.58 -21.55 14.74
C SER A 76 -6.36 -21.97 13.50
N PRO A 77 -7.13 -21.06 12.87
CA PRO A 77 -7.87 -21.37 11.64
C PRO A 77 -6.95 -21.68 10.46
N PHE A 78 -5.66 -21.39 10.59
CA PHE A 78 -4.66 -21.64 9.56
C PHE A 78 -3.86 -22.92 9.80
N PHE A 79 -4.00 -23.56 10.96
CA PHE A 79 -3.23 -24.76 11.29
C PHE A 79 -3.68 -25.96 10.46
N ASP A 80 -2.71 -26.70 9.92
CA ASP A 80 -2.94 -27.97 9.25
C ASP A 80 -1.87 -28.98 9.71
N PRO A 81 -2.28 -30.07 10.40
CA PRO A 81 -1.34 -31.06 10.93
C PRO A 81 -0.59 -31.84 9.84
N THR A 82 -1.10 -31.85 8.60
CA THR A 82 -0.42 -32.49 7.46
C THR A 82 0.71 -31.63 6.90
N GLY A 83 0.77 -30.35 7.28
CA GLY A 83 1.77 -29.40 6.79
C GLY A 83 1.58 -29.02 5.33
N THR A 84 0.37 -29.20 4.76
CA THR A 84 0.13 -28.78 3.37
C THR A 84 0.39 -27.28 3.21
N PRO A 85 0.89 -26.82 2.04
CA PRO A 85 1.06 -25.40 1.80
C PRO A 85 -0.29 -24.68 1.83
N MET A 86 -0.35 -23.58 2.58
CA MET A 86 -1.54 -22.74 2.65
C MET A 86 -1.97 -22.26 1.25
N LYS A 87 -3.27 -22.31 0.96
CA LYS A 87 -3.82 -21.67 -0.24
C LYS A 87 -3.74 -20.14 -0.10
N PRO A 88 -3.60 -19.38 -1.20
CA PRO A 88 -3.68 -17.93 -1.15
C PRO A 88 -4.98 -17.47 -0.51
N LEU A 89 -4.92 -16.56 0.45
CA LEU A 89 -6.10 -16.02 1.12
C LEU A 89 -6.77 -14.93 0.28
N ALA A 90 -5.97 -14.19 -0.49
CA ALA A 90 -6.44 -13.17 -1.41
C ALA A 90 -5.52 -13.08 -2.64
N ARG A 91 -5.97 -12.38 -3.67
CA ARG A 91 -5.17 -12.05 -4.86
C ARG A 91 -5.18 -10.54 -5.07
N LEU A 92 -3.99 -9.95 -5.18
CA LEU A 92 -3.82 -8.56 -5.58
C LEU A 92 -3.56 -8.53 -7.09
N ILE A 93 -4.44 -7.85 -7.82
CA ILE A 93 -4.30 -7.63 -9.25
C ILE A 93 -4.01 -6.15 -9.47
N LEU A 94 -2.85 -5.86 -10.05
CA LEU A 94 -2.43 -4.53 -10.42
C LEU A 94 -2.48 -4.44 -11.94
N SER A 95 -3.18 -3.45 -12.46
CA SER A 95 -3.24 -3.14 -13.89
C SER A 95 -2.95 -1.66 -14.09
N ARG A 96 -1.96 -1.38 -14.92
CA ARG A 96 -1.58 -0.02 -15.27
C ARG A 96 -2.64 0.56 -16.19
N GLN A 97 -3.36 1.58 -15.71
CA GLN A 97 -4.44 2.21 -16.47
C GLN A 97 -3.91 3.18 -17.52
N ARG A 98 -2.91 4.00 -17.17
CA ARG A 98 -2.34 5.02 -18.05
C ARG A 98 -0.90 5.32 -17.68
N LEU A 99 -0.11 5.73 -18.66
CA LEU A 99 1.20 6.35 -18.47
C LEU A 99 1.09 7.86 -18.75
N TYR A 100 1.76 8.64 -17.92
CA TYR A 100 1.96 10.07 -18.14
C TYR A 100 3.45 10.26 -18.42
N GLU A 101 3.79 10.68 -19.63
CA GLU A 101 5.16 11.01 -20.00
C GLU A 101 5.54 12.37 -19.43
N LYS A 102 6.70 12.46 -18.78
CA LYS A 102 7.34 13.74 -18.44
C LYS A 102 8.56 13.88 -19.36
N SER A 103 8.53 14.88 -20.25
CA SER A 103 9.74 15.31 -20.95
C SER A 103 10.56 16.17 -19.99
N CYS A 104 11.78 15.72 -19.66
CA CYS A 104 12.76 16.56 -18.98
C CYS A 104 13.78 16.96 -20.04
N ASP A 105 13.74 18.21 -20.51
CA ASP A 105 14.74 18.70 -21.45
C ASP A 105 16.10 18.78 -20.73
N ALA A 106 17.06 17.97 -21.20
CA ALA A 106 18.43 17.92 -20.67
C ALA A 106 19.32 19.06 -21.22
N SER A 107 18.72 20.13 -21.73
CA SER A 107 19.42 21.37 -22.03
C SER A 107 19.34 22.26 -20.79
N GLY A 108 20.42 22.32 -20.03
CA GLY A 108 20.51 23.10 -18.80
C GLY A 108 20.11 24.57 -18.99
N SER A 109 18.86 24.89 -18.64
CA SER A 109 18.59 26.10 -17.88
C SER A 109 18.71 25.73 -16.39
N ASP A 110 19.47 26.54 -15.65
CA ASP A 110 19.34 26.65 -14.20
C ASP A 110 17.91 27.14 -13.87
N ASP A 111 16.92 26.27 -14.03
CA ASP A 111 15.56 26.46 -13.55
C ASP A 111 15.35 25.61 -12.29
N SER A 112 16.22 25.83 -11.31
CA SER A 112 15.99 25.39 -9.93
C SER A 112 14.70 25.97 -9.32
N ASP A 113 14.05 26.93 -10.00
CA ASP A 113 12.89 27.67 -9.48
C ASP A 113 11.54 27.28 -10.11
N ASN A 114 11.50 26.58 -11.26
CA ASN A 114 10.24 26.30 -11.98
C ASN A 114 9.72 24.85 -11.91
N ALA A 115 10.55 23.87 -11.52
CA ALA A 115 10.07 22.51 -11.27
C ALA A 115 9.45 22.36 -9.87
N ALA A 116 9.96 23.11 -8.88
CA ALA A 116 9.49 23.08 -7.49
C ALA A 116 8.11 23.74 -7.33
N SER A 117 7.83 24.82 -8.08
CA SER A 117 6.56 25.56 -7.96
C SER A 117 5.34 24.75 -8.44
N ASN A 118 5.54 23.81 -9.38
CA ASN A 118 4.48 23.03 -9.98
C ASN A 118 4.01 21.82 -9.14
N CYS A 119 4.80 21.37 -8.16
CA CYS A 119 4.39 20.27 -7.26
C CYS A 119 4.16 20.73 -5.82
N GLU A 120 4.21 22.04 -5.58
CA GLU A 120 3.94 22.60 -4.26
C GLU A 120 2.49 22.35 -3.87
N THR A 121 2.28 21.81 -2.67
CA THR A 121 0.96 21.53 -2.13
C THR A 121 0.54 22.60 -1.13
N THR A 122 -0.77 22.79 -0.98
CA THR A 122 -1.33 23.51 0.15
C THR A 122 -1.01 22.80 1.46
N GLU A 123 -1.19 23.51 2.57
CA GLU A 123 -1.31 22.87 3.87
C GLU A 123 -2.42 21.81 3.85
N TRP A 124 -2.27 20.82 4.74
CA TRP A 124 -3.30 19.82 4.95
C TRP A 124 -4.57 20.45 5.51
N SER A 125 -5.72 19.97 5.07
CA SER A 125 -6.97 20.24 5.76
C SER A 125 -6.95 19.66 7.17
N ASP A 126 -7.85 20.16 8.01
CA ASP A 126 -8.20 19.47 9.24
C ASP A 126 -8.72 18.06 8.97
N TRP A 127 -8.60 17.22 9.98
CA TRP A 127 -9.22 15.90 9.97
C TRP A 127 -10.74 16.02 9.95
N SER A 128 -11.39 15.20 9.12
CA SER A 128 -12.83 15.03 9.18
C SER A 128 -13.28 14.53 10.57
N PRO A 129 -14.55 14.78 10.95
CA PRO A 129 -15.19 14.03 12.02
C PRO A 129 -15.08 12.52 11.78
N CYS A 130 -15.15 11.75 12.86
CA CYS A 130 -15.19 10.29 12.75
C CYS A 130 -16.46 9.89 12.01
N SER A 131 -16.36 8.98 11.03
CA SER A 131 -17.52 8.45 10.32
C SER A 131 -18.48 7.65 11.21
N ALA A 132 -18.07 7.33 12.44
CA ALA A 132 -18.88 6.61 13.42
C ALA A 132 -18.86 7.34 14.78
N THR A 133 -20.00 7.36 15.45
CA THR A 133 -20.17 7.92 16.81
C THR A 133 -19.83 6.92 17.91
N CYS A 134 -19.77 5.62 17.58
CA CYS A 134 -19.25 4.55 18.43
C CYS A 134 -18.60 3.45 17.57
N GLY A 135 -17.64 2.72 18.12
CA GLY A 135 -16.95 1.63 17.41
C GLY A 135 -15.90 2.09 16.39
N LYS A 136 -15.58 1.22 15.41
CA LYS A 136 -14.59 1.50 14.35
C LYS A 136 -15.14 2.54 13.37
N GLY A 137 -14.35 3.54 13.00
CA GLY A 137 -14.71 4.57 12.04
C GLY A 137 -13.50 5.10 11.28
N MET A 138 -13.75 5.90 10.25
CA MET A 138 -12.71 6.48 9.38
C MET A 138 -12.70 8.00 9.52
N LYS A 139 -11.50 8.58 9.39
CA LYS A 139 -11.30 10.03 9.24
C LYS A 139 -10.40 10.26 8.04
N TYR A 140 -10.62 11.36 7.33
CA TYR A 140 -9.80 11.74 6.17
C TYR A 140 -9.36 13.19 6.30
N LYS A 141 -8.25 13.51 5.63
CA LYS A 141 -7.80 14.88 5.38
C LYS A 141 -7.26 14.97 3.96
N GLN A 142 -7.29 16.16 3.38
CA GLN A 142 -6.90 16.39 1.99
C GLN A 142 -5.99 17.60 1.89
N ARG A 143 -5.10 17.61 0.90
CA ARG A 143 -4.37 18.80 0.44
C ARG A 143 -4.42 18.85 -1.08
N ARG A 144 -4.31 20.04 -1.65
CA ARG A 144 -4.34 20.24 -3.11
C ARG A 144 -2.98 20.77 -3.57
N TYR A 145 -2.71 20.69 -4.87
CA TYR A 145 -1.59 21.44 -5.44
C TYR A 145 -1.95 22.94 -5.43
N LYS A 146 -0.98 23.80 -5.13
CA LYS A 146 -1.17 25.26 -5.14
C LYS A 146 -1.45 25.75 -6.56
N ASN A 147 -0.77 25.16 -7.54
CA ASN A 147 -1.10 25.32 -8.95
C ASN A 147 -2.07 24.20 -9.37
N GLU A 148 -3.28 24.54 -9.82
CA GLU A 148 -4.23 23.52 -10.30
C GLU A 148 -3.91 23.02 -11.72
N GLU A 149 -3.23 23.83 -12.53
CA GLU A 149 -2.85 23.45 -13.89
C GLU A 149 -1.74 22.41 -13.86
N SER A 150 -0.85 22.47 -12.87
CA SER A 150 0.24 21.50 -12.70
C SER A 150 -0.24 20.09 -12.32
N LYS A 151 -1.53 19.91 -12.01
CA LYS A 151 -2.17 18.58 -11.99
C LYS A 151 -2.04 17.88 -13.36
N TYR A 152 -1.95 18.67 -14.44
CA TYR A 152 -1.98 18.20 -15.83
C TYR A 152 -0.91 18.84 -16.74
N VAL A 153 -0.05 19.76 -16.26
CA VAL A 153 0.99 20.40 -17.09
C VAL A 153 1.89 19.31 -17.68
N LEU A 154 1.68 19.09 -18.98
CA LEU A 154 2.54 18.39 -19.90
C LEU A 154 3.22 19.49 -20.70
N SER A 155 4.54 19.65 -20.55
CA SER A 155 5.32 20.44 -21.49
C SER A 155 5.30 19.69 -22.82
N THR A 156 4.55 20.18 -23.80
CA THR A 156 4.61 19.72 -25.18
C THR A 156 5.66 20.53 -25.92
N THR A 157 6.82 19.93 -26.22
CA THR A 157 7.77 20.48 -27.19
C THR A 157 7.83 19.57 -28.40
N THR A 158 7.39 20.10 -29.55
CA THR A 158 7.39 19.43 -30.85
C THR A 158 8.84 19.20 -31.31
N CYS A 159 9.30 17.95 -31.41
CA CYS A 159 10.61 17.65 -31.99
C CYS A 159 10.60 17.92 -33.51
N LYS A 160 11.48 18.81 -33.98
CA LYS A 160 11.87 18.88 -35.40
C LYS A 160 12.94 17.82 -35.65
N SER A 161 12.70 16.96 -36.65
CA SER A 161 13.67 16.00 -37.18
C SER A 161 14.81 16.73 -37.88
N ASN A 162 16.05 16.44 -37.51
CA ASN A 162 17.23 16.64 -38.35
C ASN A 162 17.68 15.30 -38.91
#